data_AF-A0A2A6FFE0-F1
#
_entry.id   AF-A0A2A6FFE0-F1
#
_cell.length_a   1.000
_cell.length_b   1.000
_cell.length_c   1.000
_cell.angle_alpha   90.00
_cell.angle_beta   90.00
_cell.angle_gamma   90.00
#
_symmetry.space_group_name_H-M   'P 1'
#
loop_
_entity.id
_entity.type
_entity.pdbx_description
1 polymer ?
#
loop_
_entity_poly.entity_id
_entity_poly.type
_entity_poly.pdbx_seq_one_letter_code
_entity_poly.pdbx_strand_id
1 'polypeptide(L)'
;MGPGDRTTGEPAIIILTVAARHYASKQGIAEDVETLDLGSDCAVGDLVSLVKAGTRHDFAVIRRRWIAGGTGITLELTLDHPAQA
;
A
#
# COMPACT_ATOMS: atom_id res chain seq x y z
N MET A 1 -6.03 -1.08 -32.46
CA MET A 1 -5.26 -1.37 -31.24
C MET A 1 -5.26 -0.11 -30.41
N GLY A 2 -6.00 -0.07 -29.30
CA GLY A 2 -5.86 1.03 -28.35
C GLY A 2 -4.56 0.83 -27.56
N PRO A 3 -3.75 1.87 -27.33
CA PRO A 3 -2.63 1.74 -26.42
C PRO A 3 -3.25 1.56 -25.03
N GLY A 4 -3.19 0.33 -24.53
CA GLY A 4 -3.34 0.10 -23.11
C GLY A 4 -2.18 0.82 -22.45
N ASP A 5 -2.45 2.01 -21.94
CA ASP A 5 -1.61 2.74 -21.01
C ASP A 5 -1.44 1.83 -19.79
N ARG A 6 -0.47 0.90 -19.88
CA ARG A 6 0.13 0.34 -18.69
C ARG A 6 1.07 1.42 -18.22
N THR A 7 0.55 2.35 -17.42
CA THR A 7 1.36 3.06 -16.44
C THR A 7 1.94 1.99 -15.51
N THR A 8 2.96 1.26 -15.97
CA THR A 8 3.84 0.50 -15.09
C THR A 8 4.77 1.53 -14.47
N GLY A 9 4.20 2.37 -13.60
CA GLY A 9 5.01 2.99 -12.57
C GLY A 9 5.59 1.87 -11.72
N GLU A 10 6.83 2.01 -11.26
CA GLU A 10 7.40 1.01 -10.36
C GLU A 10 6.50 0.85 -9.12
N PRO A 11 6.29 -0.38 -8.63
CA PRO A 11 5.42 -0.65 -7.50
C PRO A 11 5.81 0.21 -6.29
N ALA A 12 4.81 0.74 -5.58
CA ALA A 12 5.08 1.50 -4.37
C ALA A 12 5.69 0.61 -3.28
N ILE A 13 6.67 1.13 -2.56
CA ILE A 13 7.15 0.55 -1.31
C ILE A 13 6.05 0.76 -0.26
N ILE A 14 5.55 -0.34 0.30
CA ILE A 14 4.53 -0.30 1.36
C ILE A 14 5.19 -0.32 2.73
N ILE A 15 4.85 0.66 3.56
CA ILE A 15 5.29 0.75 4.96
C ILE A 15 4.07 0.66 5.87
N LEU A 16 4.11 -0.22 6.86
CA LEU A 16 3.04 -0.32 7.86
C LEU A 16 3.37 0.55 9.08
N THR A 17 2.38 1.26 9.63
CA THR A 17 2.51 1.82 10.98
C THR A 17 2.70 0.70 12.01
N VAL A 18 3.11 1.04 13.23
CA VAL A 18 3.24 0.06 14.32
C VAL A 18 1.90 -0.64 14.58
N ALA A 19 0.79 0.09 14.56
CA ALA A 19 -0.55 -0.46 14.76
C ALA A 19 -0.98 -1.38 13.62
N ALA A 20 -0.79 -0.95 12.35
CA ALA A 20 -1.05 -1.77 11.18
C ALA A 20 -0.20 -3.04 11.14
N ARG A 21 1.10 -2.93 11.46
CA ARG A 21 2.00 -4.08 11.49
C ARG A 21 1.63 -5.06 12.58
N HIS A 22 1.28 -4.58 13.77
CA HIS A 22 0.83 -5.43 14.87
C HIS A 22 -0.46 -6.17 14.51
N TYR A 23 -1.43 -5.47 13.92
CA TYR A 23 -2.66 -6.10 13.42
C TYR A 23 -2.37 -7.12 12.32
N ALA A 24 -1.62 -6.75 11.29
CA ALA A 24 -1.31 -7.62 10.16
C ALA A 24 -0.52 -8.87 10.58
N SER A 25 0.41 -8.73 11.53
CA SER A 25 1.13 -9.86 12.11
C SER A 25 0.20 -10.80 12.87
N LYS A 26 -0.73 -10.25 13.67
CA LYS A 26 -1.75 -11.04 14.39
C LYS A 26 -2.66 -11.84 13.45
N GLN A 27 -2.93 -11.30 12.26
CA GLN A 27 -3.75 -11.97 11.23
C GLN A 27 -2.94 -12.84 10.27
N GLY A 28 -1.60 -12.86 10.36
CA GLY A 28 -0.75 -13.59 9.41
C GLY A 28 -0.83 -13.04 7.98
N ILE A 29 -0.93 -11.72 7.83
CA ILE A 29 -1.06 -11.02 6.53
C ILE A 29 0.00 -9.93 6.31
N ALA A 30 0.97 -9.78 7.21
CA ALA A 30 1.96 -8.69 7.12
C ALA A 30 2.73 -8.72 5.80
N GLU A 31 3.26 -9.88 5.41
CA GLU A 31 4.00 -10.04 4.15
C GLU A 31 3.11 -9.82 2.92
N ASP A 32 1.85 -10.26 2.95
CA ASP A 32 0.91 -10.02 1.85
C ASP A 32 0.61 -8.53 1.67
N VAL A 33 0.50 -7.77 2.77
CA VAL A 33 0.26 -6.32 2.71
C VAL A 33 1.51 -5.57 2.24
N GLU A 34 2.70 -5.98 2.71
CA GLU A 34 3.99 -5.38 2.32
C GLU A 34 4.36 -5.65 0.85
N THR A 35 3.78 -6.70 0.24
CA THR A 35 4.01 -7.09 -1.17
C THR A 35 2.89 -6.64 -2.11
N LEU A 36 1.96 -5.79 -1.64
CA LEU A 36 0.93 -5.22 -2.51
C LEU A 36 1.54 -4.35 -3.60
N ASP A 37 1.13 -4.62 -4.84
CA ASP A 37 1.46 -3.80 -5.99
C ASP A 37 0.47 -2.62 -6.08
N LEU A 38 0.70 -1.60 -5.24
CA LEU A 38 -0.08 -0.36 -5.29
C LEU A 38 0.56 0.63 -6.26
N GLY A 39 -0.25 1.09 -7.21
CA GLY A 39 0.16 2.04 -8.25
C GLY A 39 0.25 3.49 -7.78
N SER A 40 0.76 4.35 -8.65
CA SER A 40 0.97 5.78 -8.38
C SER A 40 -0.30 6.59 -8.15
N ASP A 41 -1.45 6.03 -8.50
CA ASP A 41 -2.77 6.65 -8.39
C ASP A 41 -3.30 6.64 -6.94
N CYS A 42 -2.70 5.85 -6.05
CA CYS A 42 -3.05 5.87 -4.63
C CYS A 42 -2.75 7.23 -3.99
N ALA A 43 -3.74 7.76 -3.28
CA ALA A 43 -3.72 9.01 -2.57
C ALA A 43 -3.83 8.80 -1.05
N VAL A 44 -3.44 9.83 -0.29
CA VAL A 44 -3.69 9.85 1.16
C VAL A 44 -5.19 9.92 1.40
N GLY A 45 -5.69 9.10 2.31
CA GLY A 45 -7.12 8.92 2.60
C GLY A 45 -7.74 7.73 1.87
N ASP A 46 -7.04 7.12 0.89
CA ASP A 46 -7.54 5.94 0.21
C ASP A 46 -7.63 4.74 1.14
N LEU A 47 -8.68 3.94 0.94
CA LEU A 47 -8.90 2.69 1.65
C LEU A 47 -8.33 1.52 0.85
N VAL A 48 -7.39 0.81 1.42
CA VAL A 48 -6.79 -0.42 0.87
C VAL A 48 -7.40 -1.62 1.58
N SER A 49 -8.09 -2.46 0.83
CA SER A 49 -8.77 -3.65 1.35
C SER A 49 -8.10 -4.93 0.85
N LEU A 50 -7.50 -5.69 1.76
CA LEU A 50 -6.97 -7.02 1.46
C LEU A 50 -8.00 -8.08 1.86
N VAL A 51 -8.38 -8.95 0.93
CA VAL A 51 -9.25 -10.09 1.21
C VAL A 51 -8.42 -11.37 1.27
N LYS A 52 -8.33 -11.99 2.45
CA LYS A 52 -7.60 -13.26 2.66
C LYS A 52 -8.48 -14.24 3.43
N ALA A 53 -8.56 -15.47 2.95
CA ALA A 53 -9.38 -16.54 3.56
C ALA A 53 -10.84 -16.12 3.86
N GLY A 54 -11.45 -15.29 2.99
CA GLY A 54 -12.82 -14.80 3.15
C GLY A 54 -12.99 -13.66 4.17
N THR A 55 -11.92 -13.18 4.80
CA THR A 55 -11.94 -12.01 5.68
C THR A 55 -11.37 -10.79 4.96
N ARG A 56 -12.08 -9.66 5.09
CA ARG A 56 -11.61 -8.35 4.58
C ARG A 56 -10.84 -7.64 5.68
N HIS A 57 -9.65 -7.15 5.33
CA HIS A 57 -8.77 -6.38 6.18
C HIS A 57 -8.56 -5.00 5.56
N ASP A 58 -8.99 -3.96 6.25
CA ASP A 58 -8.98 -2.59 5.74
C ASP A 58 -7.84 -1.78 6.36
N PHE A 59 -7.13 -1.05 5.51
CA PHE A 59 -6.02 -0.16 5.86
C PHE A 59 -6.24 1.21 5.21
N ALA A 60 -5.86 2.29 5.89
CA ALA A 60 -5.89 3.63 5.31
C ALA A 60 -4.49 4.02 4.82
N VAL A 61 -4.39 4.59 3.62
CA VAL A 61 -3.18 5.29 3.19
C VAL A 61 -3.08 6.61 3.96
N ILE A 62 -2.24 6.67 4.99
CA ILE A 62 -2.10 7.87 5.81
C ILE A 62 -0.99 8.80 5.31
N ARG A 63 -0.09 8.29 4.46
CA ARG A 63 1.02 9.08 3.93
C ARG A 63 1.42 8.57 2.55
N ARG A 64 1.68 9.53 1.66
CA ARG A 64 2.25 9.32 0.33
C ARG A 64 3.55 10.12 0.23
N ARG A 65 4.65 9.47 -0.12
CA ARG A 65 5.96 10.11 -0.19
C ARG A 65 6.71 9.65 -1.44
N TRP A 66 7.23 10.61 -2.20
CA TRP A 66 8.22 10.33 -3.23
C TRP A 66 9.62 10.40 -2.63
N ILE A 67 10.43 9.37 -2.86
CA ILE A 67 11.82 9.30 -2.48
C ILE A 67 12.65 9.45 -3.76
N ALA A 68 13.31 10.60 -3.92
CA ALA A 68 14.25 10.81 -5.01
C ALA A 68 15.66 10.39 -4.55
N GLY A 69 16.29 9.49 -5.30
CA GLY A 69 17.65 9.01 -5.07
C GLY A 69 18.49 9.02 -6.34
N GLY A 70 19.77 8.65 -6.22
CA GLY A 70 20.69 8.63 -7.37
C GLY A 70 20.30 7.67 -8.49
N THR A 71 19.41 6.71 -8.22
CA THR A 71 18.96 5.67 -9.15
C THR A 71 17.54 5.91 -9.70
N GLY A 72 16.82 6.94 -9.24
CA GLY A 72 15.46 7.21 -9.69
C GLY A 72 14.55 7.82 -8.61
N ILE A 73 13.25 7.78 -8.87
CA ILE A 73 12.20 8.23 -7.96
C ILE A 73 11.33 7.04 -7.60
N THR A 74 11.20 6.75 -6.32
CA THR A 74 10.38 5.64 -5.82
C THR A 74 9.22 6.17 -4.99
N LEU A 75 8.04 5.55 -5.13
CA LEU A 75 6.88 5.85 -4.32
C LEU A 75 6.92 5.03 -3.03
N GLU A 76 6.71 5.69 -1.90
CA GLU A 76 6.52 5.07 -0.59
C GLU A 76 5.11 5.42 -0.10
N LEU A 77 4.33 4.40 0.27
CA LEU A 77 3.00 4.53 0.85
C LEU A 77 3.01 4.00 2.28
N THR A 78 2.49 4.78 3.22
CA THR A 78 2.31 4.33 4.59
C THR A 78 0.86 3.96 4.84
N LEU A 79 0.64 2.72 5.29
CA LEU A 79 -0.67 2.17 5.63
C LEU A 79 -0.86 2.10 7.15
N ASP A 80 -2.03 2.52 7.62
CA ASP A 80 -2.44 2.46 9.03
C ASP A 80 -3.66 1.57 9.27
N HIS A 81 -3.79 1.07 10.50
CA HIS A 81 -4.95 0.31 10.97
C HIS A 81 -5.25 0.67 12.45
N PRO A 82 -6.51 0.90 12.83
CA PRO A 82 -7.70 0.89 11.98
C PRO A 82 -7.68 2.03 10.95
N ALA A 83 -8.35 1.85 9.82
CA ALA A 83 -8.57 2.93 8.87
C ALA A 83 -9.46 3.99 9.54
N GLN A 84 -8.85 4.97 10.21
CA GLN A 84 -9.57 6.14 10.71
C GLN A 84 -9.90 7.01 9.50
N ALA A 85 -11.20 7.08 9.18
CA ALA A 85 -11.76 8.00 8.18
C ALA A 85 -11.83 9.44 8.73
#